data_AF-A0A429NC76-F1
#
_entry.id   AF-A0A429NC76-F1
#
_cell.length_a   1.000
_cell.length_b   1.000
_cell.length_c   1.000
_cell.angle_alpha   90.00
_cell.angle_beta   90.00
_cell.angle_gamma   90.00
#
_symmetry.space_group_name_H-M   'P 1'
#
loop_
_entity.id
_entity.type
_entity.pdbx_description
1 polymer ?
#
loop_
_entity_poly.entity_id
_entity_poly.type
_entity_poly.pdbx_seq_one_letter_code
_entity_poly.pdbx_strand_id
1 'polypeptide(L)'
;MSVGEEIRTEQSRPQQSLGTAAARNLATTTKSAPQMQEISSRWLLRMLPWVDVQGGTYRVNRRLTYAVGDGRITFVKTGDRVEVIPAELGELPVLRDYEDHDVLSELAQRCRQREIGAGRVIASFGNPCDEVYLLAHGRVEKVGTGPYGDDQVLGVLADGAHFGEQALLDPDAIWEYTVRADTACTVLVLSRQDVEQIAERAESLREHLRRRRSIPGQRTNPYGEKAVELSAGHSGEPDIPHTFVDYEPGPREYELSIAQTVLRIHTRVADLYNHPMNQTEQQLRLTIEALKERQEHELINNPEFGLLHNCEYDQRIQPHDGVPGPDDMDELLSRRRGTKLFLAHPRAIAAFGRELNKRGLVPETLDIAGNRIPTWRGVPIFPCNKIPVTEARTSSIIAMRTGEEDQGVIGLRAQGIPDEIEPSLSVRFMGINEQAIIKYLVTAYYSAAVLVPDALGVLENVEVGRWR
;
A
#
# COMPACT_ATOMS: atom_id res chain seq x y z
N MET A 1 -15.05 21.31 80.13
CA MET A 1 -15.72 22.50 79.55
C MET A 1 -15.05 23.71 80.20
N SER A 2 -14.34 24.62 79.56
CA SER A 2 -14.14 24.95 78.16
C SER A 2 -12.81 25.72 78.04
N VAL A 3 -11.95 25.26 77.14
CA VAL A 3 -11.03 25.99 76.26
C VAL A 3 -10.44 27.33 76.76
N GLY A 4 -9.17 27.30 77.17
CA GLY A 4 -8.30 28.46 77.10
C GLY A 4 -7.87 28.67 75.65
N GLU A 5 -8.25 29.80 75.08
CA GLU A 5 -7.90 30.20 73.71
C GLU A 5 -6.53 30.87 73.75
N GLU A 6 -5.47 30.07 73.62
CA GLU A 6 -4.13 30.58 73.29
C GLU A 6 -4.14 31.08 71.84
N ILE A 7 -4.31 32.39 71.67
CA ILE A 7 -3.98 33.08 70.43
C ILE A 7 -2.46 32.94 70.25
N ARG A 8 -2.04 31.90 69.51
CA ARG A 8 -0.71 31.87 68.90
C ARG A 8 -0.65 32.99 67.86
N THR A 9 -0.21 34.17 68.28
CA THR A 9 0.40 35.14 67.36
C THR A 9 1.62 34.48 66.76
N GLU A 10 1.46 33.86 65.58
CA GLU A 10 2.57 33.59 64.68
C GLU A 10 3.23 34.93 64.37
N GLN A 11 4.35 35.20 65.06
CA GLN A 11 5.24 36.29 64.70
C GLN A 11 5.72 36.03 63.27
N SER A 12 5.17 36.77 62.30
CA SER A 12 5.71 36.83 60.95
C SER A 12 7.14 37.36 61.06
N ARG A 13 8.13 36.46 61.01
CA ARG A 13 9.54 36.85 60.92
C ARG A 13 9.66 37.81 59.72
N PRO A 14 10.20 39.02 59.89
CA PRO A 14 10.36 39.95 58.78
C PRO A 14 11.17 39.27 57.68
N GLN A 15 10.65 39.25 56.44
CA GLN A 15 11.33 38.66 55.28
C GLN A 15 12.75 39.25 55.18
N GLN A 16 13.77 38.42 55.38
CA GLN A 16 15.18 38.84 55.36
C GLN A 16 15.77 38.90 53.95
N SER A 17 15.01 38.51 52.92
CA SER A 17 15.44 38.52 51.52
C SER A 17 14.25 38.70 50.57
N LEU A 18 14.53 39.18 49.36
CA LEU A 18 13.55 39.29 48.29
C LEU A 18 12.95 37.92 47.98
N GLY A 19 11.63 37.79 48.04
CA GLY A 19 10.94 36.54 47.70
C GLY A 19 11.20 36.13 46.24
N THR A 20 11.31 34.83 45.98
CA THR A 20 11.59 34.27 44.65
C THR A 20 10.58 34.72 43.58
N ALA A 21 9.33 34.98 43.96
CA ALA A 21 8.31 35.55 43.07
C ALA A 21 8.60 37.00 42.65
N ALA A 22 9.08 37.84 43.57
CA ALA A 22 9.49 39.21 43.27
C ALA A 22 10.80 39.25 42.48
N ALA A 23 11.74 38.33 42.77
CA ALA A 23 12.96 38.16 41.98
C ALA A 23 12.66 37.70 40.53
N ARG A 24 11.64 36.85 40.32
CA ARG A 24 11.19 36.42 38.98
C ARG A 24 10.67 37.55 38.11
N ASN A 25 10.09 38.62 38.69
CA ASN A 25 9.63 39.78 37.92
C ASN A 25 10.78 40.52 37.22
N LEU A 26 11.99 40.42 37.77
CA LEU A 26 13.20 41.06 37.23
C LEU A 26 14.16 40.05 36.55
N ALA A 27 13.93 38.74 36.72
CA ALA A 27 14.78 37.70 36.14
C ALA A 27 14.32 37.31 34.73
N THR A 28 15.24 37.32 33.77
CA THR A 28 14.99 36.79 32.43
C THR A 28 14.81 35.27 32.51
N THR A 29 13.64 34.78 32.11
CA THR A 29 13.39 33.34 32.00
C THR A 29 13.92 32.84 30.66
N THR A 30 14.87 31.90 30.69
CA THR A 30 15.28 31.15 29.49
C THR A 30 14.11 30.30 29.02
N LYS A 31 13.63 30.54 27.79
CA LYS A 31 12.52 29.80 27.18
C LYS A 31 13.08 28.79 26.18
N SER A 32 12.56 27.57 26.17
CA SER A 32 12.78 26.64 25.06
C SER A 32 12.01 27.10 23.84
N ALA A 33 12.43 26.65 22.65
CA ALA A 33 11.61 26.82 21.46
C ALA A 33 10.29 26.03 21.62
N PRO A 34 9.20 26.44 20.96
CA PRO A 34 7.96 25.66 20.93
C PRO A 34 8.22 24.18 20.55
N GLN A 35 7.61 23.28 21.30
CA GLN A 35 7.72 21.83 21.12
C GLN A 35 6.39 21.27 20.57
N MET A 36 6.46 20.28 19.69
CA MET A 36 5.29 19.63 19.08
C MET A 36 5.42 18.11 19.20
N GLN A 37 4.39 17.45 19.74
CA GLN A 37 4.41 15.99 19.97
C GLN A 37 4.30 15.18 18.68
N GLU A 38 3.73 15.75 17.63
CA GLU A 38 3.51 15.05 16.36
C GLU A 38 4.80 14.81 15.55
N ILE A 39 5.91 15.48 15.90
CA ILE A 39 7.18 15.35 15.20
C ILE A 39 7.74 13.94 15.42
N SER A 40 7.87 13.19 14.33
CA SER A 40 8.44 11.86 14.28
C SER A 40 9.83 11.86 13.63
N SER A 41 10.50 10.69 13.67
CA SER A 41 11.83 10.53 13.08
C SER A 41 11.86 10.67 11.56
N ARG A 42 10.70 10.51 10.89
CA ARG A 42 10.51 10.63 9.43
C ARG A 42 11.53 9.87 8.60
N TRP A 43 11.74 8.60 8.94
CA TRP A 43 12.76 7.77 8.29
C TRP A 43 12.52 7.61 6.79
N LEU A 44 11.26 7.56 6.33
CA LEU A 44 10.98 7.45 4.90
C LEU A 44 11.52 8.68 4.16
N LEU A 45 11.19 9.89 4.61
CA LEU A 45 11.64 11.12 3.95
C LEU A 45 13.17 11.26 3.92
N ARG A 46 13.85 10.75 4.95
CA ARG A 46 15.31 10.79 5.08
C ARG A 46 16.03 9.76 4.23
N MET A 47 15.47 8.56 4.07
CA MET A 47 16.14 7.43 3.41
C MET A 47 15.74 7.27 1.94
N LEU A 48 14.61 7.85 1.52
CA LEU A 48 14.12 7.76 0.15
C LEU A 48 14.98 8.64 -0.79
N PRO A 49 15.53 8.10 -1.89
CA PRO A 49 16.18 8.89 -2.92
C PRO A 49 15.16 9.74 -3.67
N TRP A 50 15.48 11.02 -3.87
CA TRP A 50 14.58 11.99 -4.51
C TRP A 50 15.03 12.34 -5.92
N VAL A 51 14.08 12.33 -6.86
CA VAL A 51 14.26 12.78 -8.24
C VAL A 51 13.56 14.12 -8.45
N ASP A 52 14.27 15.05 -9.08
CA ASP A 52 13.78 16.40 -9.40
C ASP A 52 12.93 16.38 -10.68
N VAL A 53 11.67 16.81 -10.57
CA VAL A 53 10.69 16.81 -11.67
C VAL A 53 10.43 18.25 -12.11
N GLN A 54 10.83 18.59 -13.34
CA GLN A 54 10.66 19.93 -13.91
C GLN A 54 9.25 20.18 -14.48
N GLY A 55 8.60 19.14 -15.03
CA GLY A 55 7.31 19.24 -15.73
C GLY A 55 6.08 18.96 -14.86
N GLY A 56 6.24 18.77 -13.55
CA GLY A 56 5.15 18.38 -12.65
C GLY A 56 4.67 16.92 -12.79
N THR A 57 5.09 16.21 -13.84
CA THR A 57 4.76 14.80 -14.09
C THR A 57 6.03 13.96 -14.32
N TYR A 58 6.03 12.72 -13.83
CA TYR A 58 7.10 11.73 -14.03
C TYR A 58 6.50 10.46 -14.64
N ARG A 59 6.95 10.08 -15.83
CA ARG A 59 6.44 8.90 -16.55
C ARG A 59 7.38 7.71 -16.35
N VAL A 60 6.84 6.58 -15.93
CA VAL A 60 7.59 5.32 -15.80
C VAL A 60 7.33 4.47 -17.04
N ASN A 61 8.39 4.16 -17.79
CA ASN A 61 8.32 3.27 -18.94
C ASN A 61 8.78 1.87 -18.52
N ARG A 62 7.88 0.89 -18.59
CA ARG A 62 8.16 -0.51 -18.25
C ARG A 62 8.13 -1.39 -19.49
N ARG A 63 8.79 -2.54 -19.36
CA ARG A 63 8.66 -3.65 -20.30
C ARG A 63 7.40 -4.43 -19.96
N LEU A 64 6.65 -4.85 -20.99
CA LEU A 64 5.53 -5.76 -20.83
C LEU A 64 6.06 -7.15 -20.44
N THR A 65 5.67 -7.66 -19.27
CA THR A 65 6.09 -8.98 -18.78
C THR A 65 4.88 -9.70 -18.21
N TYR A 66 4.33 -10.66 -18.94
CA TYR A 66 3.30 -11.59 -18.46
C TYR A 66 3.65 -13.00 -18.95
N ALA A 67 3.24 -14.01 -18.20
CA ALA A 67 3.52 -15.41 -18.49
C ALA A 67 2.21 -16.13 -18.81
N VAL A 68 1.91 -16.29 -20.10
CA VAL A 68 0.73 -17.07 -20.53
C VAL A 68 1.00 -18.56 -20.33
N GLY A 69 0.04 -19.27 -19.75
CA GLY A 69 -0.02 -20.73 -19.68
C GLY A 69 0.21 -21.34 -18.29
N ASP A 70 0.26 -20.55 -17.22
CA ASP A 70 0.48 -21.05 -15.85
C ASP A 70 -0.83 -21.30 -15.04
N GLY A 71 -1.99 -21.00 -15.64
CA GLY A 71 -3.30 -21.17 -15.01
C GLY A 71 -3.72 -20.05 -14.06
N ARG A 72 -2.95 -18.95 -13.98
CA ARG A 72 -3.23 -17.77 -13.17
C ARG A 72 -3.36 -16.53 -14.04
N ILE A 73 -4.28 -15.65 -13.67
CA ILE A 73 -4.54 -14.42 -14.40
C ILE A 73 -3.70 -13.30 -13.81
N THR A 74 -2.91 -12.64 -14.65
CA THR A 74 -2.15 -11.45 -14.27
C THR A 74 -2.97 -10.18 -14.47
N PHE A 75 -2.82 -9.22 -13.55
CA PHE A 75 -3.52 -7.94 -13.56
C PHE A 75 -2.53 -6.77 -13.62
N VAL A 76 -2.95 -5.67 -14.24
CA VAL A 76 -2.23 -4.40 -14.20
C VAL A 76 -2.94 -3.48 -13.21
N LYS A 77 -2.16 -2.91 -12.28
CA LYS A 77 -2.66 -1.97 -11.28
C LYS A 77 -2.16 -0.55 -11.57
N THR A 78 -3.10 0.37 -11.78
CA THR A 78 -2.82 1.81 -11.92
C THR A 78 -3.52 2.58 -10.80
N GLY A 79 -2.79 2.86 -9.72
CA GLY A 79 -3.37 3.44 -8.49
C GLY A 79 -4.38 2.49 -7.87
N ASP A 80 -5.63 2.93 -7.70
CA ASP A 80 -6.73 2.08 -7.20
C ASP A 80 -7.43 1.26 -8.29
N ARG A 81 -7.16 1.53 -9.58
CA ARG A 81 -7.78 0.81 -10.69
C ARG A 81 -7.02 -0.46 -11.01
N VAL A 82 -7.76 -1.56 -11.11
CA VAL A 82 -7.24 -2.86 -11.52
C VAL A 82 -7.86 -3.26 -12.84
N GLU A 83 -7.03 -3.67 -13.79
CA GLU A 83 -7.44 -4.15 -15.10
C GLU A 83 -6.79 -5.51 -15.38
N VAL A 84 -7.49 -6.39 -16.07
CA VAL A 84 -6.90 -7.67 -16.52
C VAL A 84 -6.15 -7.44 -17.84
N ILE A 85 -4.99 -8.07 -18.00
CA ILE A 85 -4.28 -8.03 -19.28
C ILE A 85 -5.12 -8.82 -20.31
N PRO A 86 -5.45 -8.26 -21.49
CA PRO A 86 -6.31 -8.93 -22.47
C PRO A 86 -5.88 -10.36 -22.82
N ALA A 87 -4.57 -10.59 -23.00
CA ALA A 87 -4.02 -11.91 -23.31
C ALA A 87 -4.23 -12.96 -22.19
N GLU A 88 -4.27 -12.52 -20.93
CA GLU A 88 -4.42 -13.39 -19.74
C GLU A 88 -5.85 -13.91 -19.57
N LEU A 89 -6.83 -13.32 -20.25
CA LEU A 89 -8.18 -13.88 -20.31
C LEU A 89 -8.20 -15.29 -20.95
N GLY A 90 -7.17 -15.63 -21.74
CA GLY A 90 -6.97 -16.99 -22.28
C GLY A 90 -6.72 -18.07 -21.22
N GLU A 91 -6.37 -17.70 -19.97
CA GLU A 91 -6.25 -18.66 -18.87
C GLU A 91 -7.60 -19.22 -18.43
N LEU A 92 -8.70 -18.50 -18.69
CA LEU A 92 -10.04 -19.00 -18.47
C LEU A 92 -10.30 -20.21 -19.37
N PRO A 93 -10.77 -21.36 -18.83
CA PRO A 93 -11.04 -22.56 -19.63
C PRO A 93 -11.98 -22.32 -20.82
N VAL A 94 -12.84 -21.31 -20.71
CA VAL A 94 -13.82 -20.90 -21.73
C VAL A 94 -13.20 -20.12 -22.89
N LEU A 95 -12.11 -19.39 -22.64
CA LEU A 95 -11.42 -18.53 -23.62
C LEU A 95 -10.04 -19.07 -24.00
N ARG A 96 -9.65 -20.23 -23.47
CA ARG A 96 -8.40 -20.88 -23.79
C ARG A 96 -8.30 -21.12 -25.30
N ASP A 97 -7.13 -20.85 -25.87
CA ASP A 97 -6.84 -20.96 -27.32
C ASP A 97 -7.62 -19.95 -28.19
N TYR A 98 -8.09 -18.83 -27.61
CA TYR A 98 -8.69 -17.72 -28.35
C TYR A 98 -7.64 -16.64 -28.66
N GLU A 99 -7.40 -16.36 -29.94
CA GLU A 99 -6.26 -15.54 -30.42
C GLU A 99 -6.66 -14.12 -30.90
N ASP A 100 -7.94 -13.78 -30.89
CA ASP A 100 -8.42 -12.48 -31.36
C ASP A 100 -8.23 -11.40 -30.27
N HIS A 101 -7.11 -10.69 -30.38
CA HIS A 101 -6.62 -9.74 -29.36
C HIS A 101 -7.52 -8.50 -29.21
N ASP A 102 -8.18 -8.06 -30.29
CA ASP A 102 -9.08 -6.91 -30.26
C ASP A 102 -10.33 -7.22 -29.42
N VAL A 103 -10.88 -8.42 -29.61
CA VAL A 103 -12.03 -8.90 -28.82
C VAL A 103 -11.66 -9.18 -27.37
N LEU A 104 -10.47 -9.74 -27.11
CA LEU A 104 -9.96 -9.91 -25.75
C LEU A 104 -9.79 -8.57 -25.03
N SER A 105 -9.37 -7.53 -25.76
CA SER A 105 -9.24 -6.18 -25.22
C SER A 105 -10.60 -5.57 -24.89
N GLU A 106 -11.63 -5.78 -25.73
CA GLU A 106 -13.00 -5.36 -25.39
C GLU A 106 -13.55 -6.12 -24.17
N LEU A 107 -13.29 -7.42 -24.06
CA LEU A 107 -13.68 -8.22 -22.88
C LEU A 107 -13.02 -7.72 -21.60
N ALA A 108 -11.71 -7.45 -21.64
CA ALA A 108 -10.95 -6.92 -20.52
C ALA A 108 -11.49 -5.56 -20.05
N GLN A 109 -11.90 -4.69 -20.98
CA GLN A 109 -12.52 -3.39 -20.64
C GLN A 109 -13.90 -3.51 -19.98
N ARG A 110 -14.61 -4.63 -20.19
CA ARG A 110 -15.92 -4.87 -19.54
C ARG A 110 -15.82 -5.51 -18.17
N CYS A 111 -14.63 -5.98 -17.78
CA CYS A 111 -14.37 -6.45 -16.42
C CYS A 111 -14.53 -5.30 -15.41
N ARG A 112 -15.48 -5.41 -14.49
CA ARG A 112 -15.74 -4.38 -13.48
C ARG A 112 -15.10 -4.73 -12.16
N GLN A 113 -14.30 -3.82 -11.61
CA GLN A 113 -13.70 -3.96 -10.29
C GLN A 113 -14.76 -3.91 -9.18
N ARG A 114 -14.66 -4.82 -8.21
CA ARG A 114 -15.49 -4.86 -7.00
C ARG A 114 -14.61 -5.17 -5.78
N GLU A 115 -14.76 -4.37 -4.73
CA GLU A 115 -14.10 -4.59 -3.44
C GLU A 115 -15.03 -5.34 -2.49
N ILE A 116 -14.50 -6.38 -1.83
CA ILE A 116 -15.26 -7.26 -0.96
C ILE A 116 -14.55 -7.32 0.40
N GLY A 117 -15.25 -6.94 1.47
CA GLY A 117 -14.70 -7.00 2.82
C GLY A 117 -14.54 -8.44 3.34
N ALA A 118 -13.58 -8.64 4.26
CA ALA A 118 -13.35 -9.92 4.91
C ALA A 118 -14.62 -10.47 5.60
N GLY A 119 -14.82 -11.77 5.52
CA GLY A 119 -15.97 -12.50 6.06
C GLY A 119 -17.26 -12.41 5.22
N ARG A 120 -17.28 -11.64 4.12
CA ARG A 120 -18.45 -11.54 3.24
C ARG A 120 -18.55 -12.74 2.30
N VAL A 121 -19.79 -13.19 2.07
CA VAL A 121 -20.10 -14.21 1.05
C VAL A 121 -20.16 -13.54 -0.32
N ILE A 122 -19.36 -14.01 -1.25
CA ILE A 122 -19.27 -13.53 -2.63
C ILE A 122 -20.36 -14.18 -3.48
N ALA A 123 -20.51 -15.49 -3.33
CA ALA A 123 -21.50 -16.32 -4.00
C ALA A 123 -21.96 -17.42 -3.05
N SER A 124 -23.24 -17.77 -3.10
CA SER A 124 -23.85 -18.77 -2.22
C SER A 124 -24.24 -20.01 -2.99
N PHE A 125 -24.04 -21.17 -2.38
CA PHE A 125 -24.52 -22.45 -2.92
C PHE A 125 -25.98 -22.39 -3.37
N GLY A 126 -26.26 -22.94 -4.56
CA GLY A 126 -27.60 -23.07 -5.14
C GLY A 126 -28.14 -21.80 -5.81
N ASN A 127 -27.45 -20.65 -5.72
CA ASN A 127 -27.84 -19.46 -6.48
C ASN A 127 -27.45 -19.60 -7.96
N PRO A 128 -28.15 -18.92 -8.88
CA PRO A 128 -27.75 -18.80 -10.28
C PRO A 128 -26.33 -18.23 -10.42
N CYS A 129 -25.57 -18.77 -11.36
CA CYS A 129 -24.21 -18.38 -11.67
C CYS A 129 -24.20 -17.65 -13.02
N ASP A 130 -24.26 -16.31 -12.98
CA ASP A 130 -24.30 -15.45 -14.17
C ASP A 130 -23.03 -14.61 -14.37
N GLU A 131 -22.06 -14.72 -13.44
CA GLU A 131 -20.88 -13.87 -13.37
C GLU A 131 -19.62 -14.71 -13.14
N VAL A 132 -18.53 -14.33 -13.82
CA VAL A 132 -17.18 -14.84 -13.56
C VAL A 132 -16.42 -13.85 -12.70
N TYR A 133 -15.70 -14.37 -11.71
CA TYR A 133 -14.87 -13.60 -10.81
C TYR A 133 -13.40 -13.91 -11.05
N LEU A 134 -12.61 -12.87 -11.33
CA LEU A 134 -11.15 -12.93 -11.41
C LEU A 134 -10.60 -12.30 -10.12
N LEU A 135 -9.87 -13.07 -9.33
CA LEU A 135 -9.34 -12.64 -8.04
C LEU A 135 -8.02 -11.91 -8.24
N ALA A 136 -8.07 -10.59 -8.27
CA ALA A 136 -6.88 -9.76 -8.40
C ALA A 136 -6.07 -9.70 -7.11
N HIS A 137 -6.75 -9.61 -5.97
CA HIS A 137 -6.12 -9.60 -4.65
C HIS A 137 -7.02 -10.19 -3.59
N GLY A 138 -6.43 -10.89 -2.65
CA GLY A 138 -7.07 -11.41 -1.46
C GLY A 138 -7.21 -12.92 -1.48
N ARG A 139 -7.86 -13.45 -0.44
CA ARG A 139 -8.02 -14.88 -0.21
C ARG A 139 -9.49 -15.20 -0.04
N VAL A 140 -9.96 -16.20 -0.78
CA VAL A 140 -11.34 -16.67 -0.69
C VAL A 140 -11.38 -18.17 -0.41
N GLU A 141 -12.31 -18.60 0.42
CA GLU A 141 -12.57 -20.00 0.74
C GLU A 141 -13.76 -20.50 -0.07
N LYS A 142 -13.61 -21.68 -0.67
CA LYS A 142 -14.72 -22.47 -1.18
C LYS A 142 -15.26 -23.32 -0.03
N VAL A 143 -16.49 -23.07 0.36
CA VAL A 143 -17.18 -23.76 1.45
C VAL A 143 -18.27 -24.64 0.83
N GLY A 144 -18.19 -25.94 1.09
CA GLY A 144 -19.21 -26.92 0.71
C GLY A 144 -19.88 -27.50 1.94
N THR A 145 -21.00 -28.18 1.73
CA THR A 145 -21.68 -28.92 2.80
C THR A 145 -21.02 -30.28 2.97
N GLY A 146 -20.46 -30.55 4.14
CA GLY A 146 -19.87 -31.84 4.50
C GLY A 146 -20.93 -32.95 4.67
N PRO A 147 -20.51 -34.22 4.78
CA PRO A 147 -21.42 -35.39 4.85
C PRO A 147 -22.42 -35.35 6.03
N TYR A 148 -22.16 -34.53 7.04
CA TYR A 148 -22.97 -34.39 8.26
C TYR A 148 -23.70 -33.05 8.36
N GLY A 149 -23.69 -32.23 7.29
CA GLY A 149 -24.37 -30.93 7.26
C GLY A 149 -23.55 -29.74 7.77
N ASP A 150 -22.31 -29.96 8.22
CA ASP A 150 -21.39 -28.89 8.62
C ASP A 150 -20.68 -28.25 7.42
N ASP A 151 -20.38 -26.96 7.52
CA ASP A 151 -19.58 -26.22 6.53
C ASP A 151 -18.15 -26.75 6.49
N GLN A 152 -17.71 -27.27 5.35
CA GLN A 152 -16.35 -27.75 5.12
C GLN A 152 -15.65 -26.90 4.06
N VAL A 153 -14.43 -26.45 4.37
CA VAL A 153 -13.59 -25.76 3.39
C VAL A 153 -13.09 -26.77 2.35
N LEU A 154 -13.62 -26.67 1.13
CA LEU A 154 -13.27 -27.50 -0.02
C LEU A 154 -11.93 -27.09 -0.64
N GLY A 155 -11.56 -25.81 -0.50
CA GLY A 155 -10.33 -25.27 -1.06
C GLY A 155 -10.21 -23.78 -0.81
N VAL A 156 -9.00 -23.26 -1.03
CA VAL A 156 -8.67 -21.84 -0.90
C VAL A 156 -8.18 -21.36 -2.25
N LEU A 157 -8.73 -20.23 -2.70
CA LEU A 157 -8.22 -19.49 -3.84
C LEU A 157 -7.52 -18.22 -3.35
N ALA A 158 -6.43 -17.87 -4.02
CA ALA A 158 -5.61 -16.69 -3.76
C ALA A 158 -5.41 -15.91 -5.08
N ASP A 159 -4.62 -14.84 -5.02
CA ASP A 159 -4.30 -13.95 -6.14
C ASP A 159 -4.02 -14.69 -7.46
N GLY A 160 -4.62 -14.20 -8.54
CA GLY A 160 -4.53 -14.79 -9.88
C GLY A 160 -5.54 -15.92 -10.14
N ALA A 161 -6.24 -16.41 -9.12
CA ALA A 161 -7.27 -17.42 -9.31
C ALA A 161 -8.55 -16.84 -9.93
N HIS A 162 -9.37 -17.71 -10.52
CA HIS A 162 -10.70 -17.38 -11.03
C HIS A 162 -11.73 -18.42 -10.58
N PHE A 163 -13.01 -18.03 -10.60
CA PHE A 163 -14.12 -18.92 -10.31
C PHE A 163 -15.42 -18.43 -10.95
N GLY A 164 -16.35 -19.35 -11.20
CA GLY A 164 -17.64 -19.05 -11.82
C GLY A 164 -17.62 -19.13 -13.35
N GLU A 165 -16.53 -19.63 -13.95
CA GLU A 165 -16.35 -19.77 -15.39
C GLU A 165 -17.46 -20.59 -16.08
N GLN A 166 -18.12 -21.49 -15.33
CA GLN A 166 -19.28 -22.25 -15.77
C GLN A 166 -20.45 -21.34 -16.21
N ALA A 167 -20.57 -20.14 -15.64
CA ALA A 167 -21.57 -19.13 -16.01
C ALA A 167 -21.54 -18.77 -17.49
N LEU A 168 -20.37 -18.83 -18.14
CA LEU A 168 -20.24 -18.47 -19.56
C LEU A 168 -20.62 -19.61 -20.51
N LEU A 169 -20.60 -20.85 -20.02
CA LEU A 169 -20.88 -22.06 -20.80
C LEU A 169 -22.33 -22.51 -20.68
N ASP A 170 -22.85 -22.53 -19.45
CA ASP A 170 -24.18 -23.05 -19.15
C ASP A 170 -25.12 -21.92 -18.69
N PRO A 171 -26.20 -21.64 -19.43
CA PRO A 171 -27.22 -20.66 -19.05
C PRO A 171 -27.88 -20.94 -17.69
N ASP A 172 -27.98 -22.22 -17.31
CA ASP A 172 -28.66 -22.67 -16.10
C ASP A 172 -27.65 -23.05 -14.98
N ALA A 173 -26.40 -22.60 -15.11
CA ALA A 173 -25.36 -22.85 -14.11
C ALA A 173 -25.78 -22.35 -12.73
N ILE A 174 -25.55 -23.17 -11.70
CA ILE A 174 -25.72 -22.80 -10.29
C ILE A 174 -24.39 -22.90 -9.56
N TRP A 175 -24.25 -22.14 -8.48
CA TRP A 175 -23.10 -22.27 -7.59
C TRP A 175 -23.13 -23.61 -6.85
N GLU A 176 -22.18 -24.49 -7.14
CA GLU A 176 -22.03 -25.79 -6.47
C GLU A 176 -21.35 -25.71 -5.09
N TYR A 177 -20.90 -24.52 -4.69
CA TYR A 177 -20.28 -24.22 -3.40
C TYR A 177 -20.50 -22.75 -3.05
N THR A 178 -20.36 -22.42 -1.76
CA THR A 178 -20.35 -21.04 -1.28
C THR A 178 -18.94 -20.49 -1.34
N VAL A 179 -18.75 -19.27 -1.82
CA VAL A 179 -17.46 -18.56 -1.81
C VAL A 179 -17.50 -17.47 -0.76
N ARG A 180 -16.57 -17.52 0.20
CA ARG A 180 -16.46 -16.54 1.28
C ARG A 180 -15.09 -15.88 1.25
N ALA A 181 -15.06 -14.56 1.37
CA ALA A 181 -13.82 -13.81 1.51
C ALA A 181 -13.21 -14.05 2.89
N ASP A 182 -12.00 -14.61 2.94
CA ASP A 182 -11.21 -14.78 4.17
C ASP A 182 -10.51 -13.46 4.54
N THR A 183 -9.94 -12.78 3.55
CA THR A 183 -9.37 -11.43 3.66
C THR A 183 -10.18 -10.42 2.84
N ALA A 184 -9.85 -9.12 2.93
CA ALA A 184 -10.41 -8.13 2.02
C ALA A 184 -9.92 -8.44 0.59
N CYS A 185 -10.86 -8.60 -0.35
CA CYS A 185 -10.59 -9.04 -1.71
C CYS A 185 -10.91 -7.94 -2.73
N THR A 186 -10.06 -7.79 -3.74
CA THR A 186 -10.34 -7.04 -4.96
C THR A 186 -10.56 -8.03 -6.09
N VAL A 187 -11.75 -8.00 -6.70
CA VAL A 187 -12.13 -8.92 -7.79
C VAL A 187 -12.54 -8.13 -9.02
N LEU A 188 -12.23 -8.67 -10.20
CA LEU A 188 -12.83 -8.23 -11.46
C LEU A 188 -13.99 -9.15 -11.82
N VAL A 189 -15.14 -8.55 -12.14
CA VAL A 189 -16.37 -9.27 -12.46
C VAL A 189 -16.67 -9.12 -13.94
N LEU A 190 -16.85 -10.24 -14.64
CA LEU A 190 -17.30 -10.30 -16.02
C LEU A 190 -18.67 -10.99 -16.06
N SER A 191 -19.71 -10.27 -16.49
CA SER A 191 -21.06 -10.82 -16.58
C SER A 191 -21.24 -11.64 -17.86
N ARG A 192 -22.08 -12.69 -17.82
CA ARG A 192 -22.48 -13.43 -19.02
C ARG A 192 -23.08 -12.50 -20.07
N GLN A 193 -23.91 -11.55 -19.65
CA GLN A 193 -24.56 -10.58 -20.55
C GLN A 193 -23.54 -9.73 -21.31
N ASP A 194 -22.45 -9.31 -20.67
CA ASP A 194 -21.39 -8.55 -21.33
C ASP A 194 -20.66 -9.38 -22.39
N VAL A 195 -20.38 -10.66 -22.09
CA VAL A 195 -19.78 -11.59 -23.04
C VAL A 195 -20.71 -11.86 -24.23
N GLU A 196 -22.01 -12.07 -23.98
CA GLU A 196 -23.01 -12.31 -25.01
C GLU A 196 -23.16 -11.11 -25.95
N GLN A 197 -23.17 -9.88 -25.42
CA GLN A 197 -23.23 -8.65 -26.22
C GLN A 197 -22.01 -8.48 -27.14
N ILE A 198 -20.82 -8.90 -26.70
CA ILE A 198 -19.62 -8.89 -27.54
C ILE A 198 -19.72 -10.00 -28.59
N ALA A 199 -20.16 -11.21 -28.21
CA ALA A 199 -20.35 -12.33 -29.13
C ALA A 199 -21.43 -12.08 -30.19
N GLU A 200 -22.41 -11.20 -29.94
CA GLU A 200 -23.38 -10.75 -30.96
C GLU A 200 -22.72 -9.92 -32.07
N ARG A 201 -21.62 -9.24 -31.77
CA ARG A 201 -20.90 -8.34 -32.69
C ARG A 201 -19.66 -9.01 -33.30
N ALA A 202 -18.99 -9.87 -32.54
CA ALA A 202 -17.78 -10.58 -32.91
C ALA A 202 -18.09 -12.06 -33.21
N GLU A 203 -18.11 -12.40 -34.51
CA GLU A 203 -18.37 -13.76 -34.97
C GLU A 203 -17.31 -14.76 -34.45
N SER A 204 -16.04 -14.32 -34.36
CA SER A 204 -14.92 -15.11 -33.84
C SER A 204 -15.19 -15.64 -32.43
N LEU A 205 -15.63 -14.77 -31.52
CA LEU A 205 -15.97 -15.14 -30.14
C LEU A 205 -17.18 -16.06 -30.08
N ARG A 206 -18.21 -15.78 -30.88
CA ARG A 206 -19.44 -16.57 -30.93
C ARG A 206 -19.17 -18.02 -31.34
N GLU A 207 -18.36 -18.21 -32.39
CA GLU A 207 -17.96 -19.54 -32.85
C GLU A 207 -17.07 -20.26 -31.83
N HIS A 208 -16.18 -19.54 -31.16
CA HIS A 208 -15.33 -20.11 -30.10
C HIS A 208 -16.17 -20.64 -28.93
N LEU A 209 -17.09 -19.82 -28.40
CA LEU A 209 -17.97 -20.20 -27.30
C LEU A 209 -18.89 -21.37 -27.68
N ARG A 210 -19.44 -21.39 -28.91
CA ARG A 210 -20.23 -22.53 -29.42
C ARG A 210 -19.41 -23.82 -29.46
N ARG A 211 -18.18 -23.76 -29.96
CA ARG A 211 -17.28 -24.92 -29.98
C ARG A 211 -17.02 -25.42 -28.56
N ARG A 212 -16.70 -24.54 -27.62
CA ARG A 212 -16.47 -24.90 -26.20
C ARG A 212 -17.71 -25.51 -25.55
N ARG A 213 -18.92 -24.99 -25.80
CA ARG A 213 -20.18 -25.56 -25.31
C ARG A 213 -20.51 -26.93 -25.91
N SER A 214 -20.07 -27.20 -27.15
CA SER A 214 -20.33 -28.47 -27.84
C SER A 214 -19.40 -29.61 -27.40
N ILE A 215 -18.33 -29.32 -26.65
CA ILE A 215 -17.44 -30.33 -26.08
C ILE A 215 -18.08 -30.82 -24.77
N PRO A 216 -18.60 -32.06 -24.68
CA PRO A 216 -19.16 -32.57 -23.44
C PRO A 216 -18.09 -32.54 -22.36
N GLY A 217 -18.43 -32.04 -21.18
CA GLY A 217 -17.52 -31.84 -20.05
C GLY A 217 -16.62 -33.05 -19.84
N GLN A 218 -15.39 -32.97 -20.34
CA GLN A 218 -14.34 -33.87 -19.93
C GLN A 218 -14.05 -33.52 -18.48
N ARG A 219 -14.60 -34.33 -17.58
CA ARG A 219 -14.14 -34.45 -16.20
C ARG A 219 -12.64 -34.66 -16.25
N THR A 220 -11.88 -33.59 -16.12
CA THR A 220 -10.50 -33.66 -15.69
C THR A 220 -10.50 -34.34 -14.32
N ASN A 221 -9.61 -35.31 -14.13
CA ASN A 221 -9.34 -35.82 -12.80
C ASN A 221 -8.76 -34.68 -11.94
N PRO A 222 -8.68 -34.81 -10.60
CA PRO A 222 -8.17 -33.78 -9.67
C PRO A 222 -6.75 -33.23 -9.97
N TYR A 223 -6.05 -33.78 -10.96
CA TYR A 223 -4.71 -33.41 -11.41
C TYR A 223 -4.62 -32.96 -12.89
N GLY A 224 -5.73 -32.83 -13.62
CA GLY A 224 -5.74 -32.10 -14.91
C GLY A 224 -4.94 -32.68 -16.10
N GLU A 225 -4.52 -33.95 -16.08
CA GLU A 225 -3.72 -34.52 -17.19
C GLU A 225 -4.58 -34.87 -18.43
N LYS A 226 -4.15 -34.39 -19.60
CA LYS A 226 -4.47 -35.00 -20.92
C LYS A 226 -3.54 -36.19 -21.13
N ALA A 227 -4.04 -37.29 -21.68
CA ALA A 227 -3.20 -38.38 -22.17
C ALA A 227 -2.19 -37.83 -23.20
N VAL A 228 -0.91 -37.97 -22.89
CA VAL A 228 0.19 -37.58 -23.76
C VAL A 228 0.32 -38.63 -24.88
N GLU A 229 -0.05 -38.27 -26.11
CA GLU A 229 0.55 -38.92 -27.27
C GLU A 229 1.98 -38.37 -27.43
N LEU A 230 2.94 -39.16 -26.96
CA LEU A 230 4.36 -38.97 -27.21
C LEU A 230 4.64 -39.26 -28.69
N SER A 231 4.72 -38.20 -29.50
CA SER A 231 5.41 -38.25 -30.78
C SER A 231 6.76 -37.55 -30.63
N ALA A 232 7.78 -38.33 -30.29
CA ALA A 232 9.17 -37.89 -30.30
C ALA A 232 9.69 -37.94 -31.75
N GLY A 233 9.91 -36.77 -32.33
CA GLY A 233 10.61 -36.63 -33.59
C GLY A 233 10.56 -35.21 -34.10
N HIS A 234 11.59 -34.42 -33.83
CA HIS A 234 11.93 -33.28 -34.69
C HIS A 234 13.45 -33.20 -34.85
N SER A 235 13.89 -33.55 -36.06
CA SER A 235 15.12 -33.07 -36.67
C SER A 235 14.81 -31.77 -37.41
N GLY A 236 15.40 -30.65 -36.99
CA GLY A 236 15.32 -29.35 -37.67
C GLY A 236 16.05 -28.27 -36.87
N GLU A 237 16.75 -27.36 -37.57
CA GLU A 237 17.37 -26.17 -36.96
C GLU A 237 16.26 -25.25 -36.43
N PRO A 238 16.24 -24.90 -35.13
CA PRO A 238 15.22 -24.02 -34.57
C PRO A 238 15.39 -22.61 -35.15
N ASP A 239 14.30 -22.04 -35.67
CA ASP A 239 14.22 -20.60 -35.93
C ASP A 239 14.52 -19.87 -34.62
N ILE A 240 15.58 -19.08 -34.63
CA ILE A 240 15.95 -18.25 -33.48
C ILE A 240 14.85 -17.20 -33.33
N PRO A 241 14.11 -17.14 -32.21
CA PRO A 241 13.05 -16.17 -32.05
C PRO A 241 13.63 -14.76 -32.11
N HIS A 242 13.14 -13.95 -33.06
CA HIS A 242 13.39 -12.52 -33.10
C HIS A 242 12.83 -11.90 -31.81
N THR A 243 13.68 -11.72 -30.80
CA THR A 243 13.27 -11.18 -29.51
C THR A 243 13.28 -9.65 -29.62
N PHE A 244 12.18 -9.06 -30.10
CA PHE A 244 11.94 -7.64 -29.87
C PHE A 244 11.44 -7.44 -28.43
N VAL A 245 11.81 -6.32 -27.81
CA VAL A 245 11.38 -5.96 -26.45
C VAL A 245 10.21 -5.02 -26.59
N ASP A 246 9.01 -5.51 -26.34
CA ASP A 246 7.81 -4.66 -26.33
C ASP A 246 7.76 -3.78 -25.08
N TYR A 247 7.38 -2.53 -25.29
CA TYR A 247 7.07 -1.58 -24.23
C TYR A 247 5.58 -1.62 -23.89
N GLU A 248 5.27 -1.31 -22.64
CA GLU A 248 3.88 -1.14 -22.22
C GLU A 248 3.20 0.01 -23.00
N PRO A 249 2.04 -0.22 -23.64
CA PRO A 249 1.39 0.77 -24.50
C PRO A 249 0.74 1.92 -23.71
N GLY A 250 0.45 1.73 -22.42
CA GLY A 250 -0.12 2.73 -21.51
C GLY A 250 0.75 2.98 -20.28
N PRO A 251 1.95 3.60 -20.45
CA PRO A 251 2.88 3.80 -19.35
C PRO A 251 2.30 4.75 -18.30
N ARG A 252 2.56 4.42 -17.04
CA ARG A 252 2.02 5.17 -15.91
C ARG A 252 2.71 6.51 -15.74
N GLU A 253 1.90 7.57 -15.60
CA GLU A 253 2.35 8.92 -15.27
C GLU A 253 2.02 9.26 -13.82
N TYR A 254 3.03 9.72 -13.08
CA TYR A 254 2.92 10.16 -11.70
C TYR A 254 2.93 11.68 -11.67
N GLU A 255 1.78 12.28 -11.35
CA GLU A 255 1.69 13.71 -11.11
C GLU A 255 2.18 14.04 -9.69
N LEU A 256 2.78 15.22 -9.52
CA LEU A 256 3.12 15.73 -8.20
C LEU A 256 1.85 16.13 -7.44
N SER A 257 1.64 15.51 -6.28
CA SER A 257 0.60 15.91 -5.35
C SER A 257 1.03 17.16 -4.56
N ILE A 258 0.04 17.86 -4.00
CA ILE A 258 0.22 19.15 -3.32
C ILE A 258 -0.36 19.06 -1.92
N ALA A 259 0.44 19.37 -0.90
CA ALA A 259 -0.06 19.73 0.42
C ALA A 259 0.17 21.22 0.67
N GLN A 260 -0.89 21.92 1.08
CA GLN A 260 -0.85 23.36 1.35
C GLN A 260 -1.56 23.71 2.64
N THR A 261 -1.04 24.72 3.33
CA THR A 261 -1.65 25.27 4.53
C THR A 261 -1.41 26.78 4.61
N VAL A 262 -2.35 27.49 5.21
CA VAL A 262 -2.27 28.94 5.38
C VAL A 262 -2.00 29.26 6.83
N LEU A 263 -0.79 29.73 7.11
CA LEU A 263 -0.42 30.25 8.43
C LEU A 263 -0.95 31.68 8.58
N ARG A 264 -1.57 31.96 9.73
CA ARG A 264 -2.17 33.25 10.06
C ARG A 264 -1.55 33.79 11.34
N ILE A 265 -0.97 34.98 11.27
CA ILE A 265 -0.33 35.64 12.42
C ILE A 265 -0.83 37.08 12.49
N HIS A 266 -1.29 37.50 13.66
CA HIS A 266 -1.64 38.90 13.88
C HIS A 266 -0.37 39.77 13.88
N THR A 267 -0.36 40.89 13.16
CA THR A 267 0.79 41.82 13.05
C THR A 267 1.33 42.23 14.41
N ARG A 268 0.45 42.69 15.33
CA ARG A 268 0.79 43.00 16.72
C ARG A 268 1.61 41.91 17.42
N VAL A 269 1.35 40.63 17.15
CA VAL A 269 2.10 39.52 17.75
C VAL A 269 3.49 39.41 17.14
N ALA A 270 3.57 39.51 15.81
CA ALA A 270 4.83 39.55 15.09
C ALA A 270 5.65 40.82 15.39
N ASP A 271 5.04 41.93 15.82
CA ASP A 271 5.76 43.18 16.09
C ASP A 271 6.21 43.28 17.55
N LEU A 272 5.32 42.96 18.50
CA LEU A 272 5.56 43.23 19.93
C LEU A 272 6.13 42.04 20.71
N TYR A 273 5.93 40.79 20.23
CA TYR A 273 6.25 39.58 20.99
C TYR A 273 7.38 38.74 20.38
N ASN A 274 8.37 39.38 19.75
CA ASN A 274 9.50 38.73 19.06
C ASN A 274 10.75 38.45 19.89
N HIS A 275 10.79 38.85 21.17
CA HIS A 275 11.93 38.56 22.04
C HIS A 275 11.55 37.61 23.19
N PRO A 276 12.37 36.57 23.46
CA PRO A 276 13.66 36.27 22.81
C PRO A 276 13.55 35.52 21.46
N MET A 277 12.34 35.13 21.03
CA MET A 277 12.12 34.31 19.83
C MET A 277 11.14 34.97 18.87
N ASN A 278 11.49 34.98 17.58
CA ASN A 278 10.63 35.48 16.52
C ASN A 278 9.38 34.59 16.36
N GLN A 279 8.19 35.17 16.55
CA GLN A 279 6.94 34.40 16.51
C GLN A 279 6.66 33.85 15.13
N THR A 280 6.90 34.65 14.08
CA THR A 280 6.66 34.24 12.70
C THR A 280 7.54 33.07 12.31
N GLU A 281 8.83 33.12 12.65
CA GLU A 281 9.77 32.03 12.37
C GLU A 281 9.37 30.74 13.10
N GLN A 282 9.02 30.83 14.38
CA GLN A 282 8.63 29.64 15.15
C GLN A 282 7.31 29.03 14.67
N GLN A 283 6.33 29.85 14.31
CA GLN A 283 5.06 29.39 13.75
C GLN A 283 5.25 28.76 12.36
N LEU A 284 6.07 29.36 11.50
CA LEU A 284 6.44 28.78 10.21
C LEU A 284 7.15 27.45 10.39
N ARG A 285 8.13 27.36 11.30
CA ARG A 285 8.84 26.11 11.62
C ARG A 285 7.87 24.99 12.00
N LEU A 286 6.96 25.24 12.96
CA LEU A 286 5.96 24.25 13.38
C LEU A 286 5.02 23.84 12.24
N THR A 287 4.62 24.79 11.40
CA THR A 287 3.75 24.55 10.25
C THR A 287 4.45 23.65 9.22
N ILE A 288 5.74 23.90 8.96
CA ILE A 288 6.56 23.09 8.06
C ILE A 288 6.73 21.68 8.63
N GLU A 289 6.98 21.54 9.94
CA GLU A 289 7.06 20.22 10.58
C GLU A 289 5.76 19.43 10.40
N ALA A 290 4.60 20.05 10.65
CA ALA A 290 3.30 19.40 10.44
C ALA A 290 3.06 19.02 8.97
N LEU A 291 3.49 19.87 8.03
CA LEU A 291 3.38 19.58 6.60
C LEU A 291 4.25 18.38 6.20
N LYS A 292 5.46 18.26 6.75
CA LYS A 292 6.34 17.09 6.54
C LYS A 292 5.77 15.82 7.16
N GLU A 293 5.10 15.89 8.33
CA GLU A 293 4.39 14.74 8.90
C GLU A 293 3.22 14.28 8.01
N ARG A 294 2.50 15.23 7.40
CA ARG A 294 1.46 14.93 6.42
C ARG A 294 2.04 14.33 5.15
N GLN A 295 3.16 14.88 4.65
CA GLN A 295 3.87 14.35 3.49
C GLN A 295 4.26 12.88 3.69
N GLU A 296 4.89 12.52 4.81
CA GLU A 296 5.23 11.12 5.08
C GLU A 296 3.99 10.22 5.14
N HIS A 297 2.88 10.72 5.71
CA HIS A 297 1.62 9.98 5.75
C HIS A 297 1.07 9.69 4.34
N GLU A 298 1.08 10.68 3.45
CA GLU A 298 0.62 10.52 2.07
C GLU A 298 1.51 9.56 1.28
N LEU A 299 2.84 9.65 1.41
CA LEU A 299 3.75 8.71 0.74
C LEU A 299 3.52 7.26 1.16
N ILE A 300 2.99 7.01 2.36
CA ILE A 300 2.64 5.65 2.81
C ILE A 300 1.21 5.26 2.37
N ASN A 301 0.23 6.13 2.58
CA ASN A 301 -1.19 5.78 2.57
C ASN A 301 -2.00 6.36 1.42
N ASN A 302 -1.45 7.24 0.59
CA ASN A 302 -2.22 7.81 -0.50
C ASN A 302 -2.65 6.68 -1.48
N PRO A 303 -3.90 6.65 -1.95
CA PRO A 303 -4.37 5.64 -2.90
C PRO A 303 -3.65 5.70 -4.25
N GLU A 304 -3.40 6.90 -4.75
CA GLU A 304 -2.83 7.11 -6.08
C GLU A 304 -1.34 6.77 -6.12
N PHE A 305 -0.52 7.25 -5.20
CA PHE A 305 0.95 7.04 -5.25
C PHE A 305 1.56 6.46 -3.96
N GLY A 306 0.76 6.28 -2.91
CA GLY A 306 1.26 5.78 -1.63
C GLY A 306 1.74 4.32 -1.71
N LEU A 307 2.79 4.01 -0.96
CA LEU A 307 3.47 2.72 -1.03
C LEU A 307 2.56 1.54 -0.67
N LEU A 308 1.68 1.68 0.33
CA LEU A 308 0.78 0.59 0.72
C LEU A 308 -0.26 0.27 -0.36
N HIS A 309 -0.65 1.23 -1.18
CA HIS A 309 -1.62 1.01 -2.25
C HIS A 309 -0.92 0.61 -3.56
N ASN A 310 0.30 1.08 -3.81
CA ASN A 310 1.02 0.85 -5.05
C ASN A 310 1.95 -0.37 -5.07
N CYS A 311 1.91 -1.21 -4.03
CA CYS A 311 2.51 -2.53 -4.08
C CYS A 311 1.67 -3.46 -4.96
N GLU A 312 2.32 -4.13 -5.92
CA GLU A 312 1.71 -5.15 -6.79
C GLU A 312 1.26 -6.37 -5.98
N TYR A 313 0.24 -7.06 -6.46
CA TYR A 313 -0.40 -8.15 -5.70
C TYR A 313 0.55 -9.33 -5.46
N ASP A 314 1.36 -9.71 -6.46
CA ASP A 314 2.39 -10.76 -6.32
C ASP A 314 3.51 -10.43 -5.31
N GLN A 315 3.62 -9.16 -4.91
CA GLN A 315 4.60 -8.68 -3.93
C GLN A 315 3.98 -8.46 -2.55
N ARG A 316 2.69 -8.78 -2.39
CA ARG A 316 2.00 -8.82 -1.11
C ARG A 316 2.05 -10.23 -0.55
N ILE A 317 2.41 -10.33 0.72
CA ILE A 317 2.58 -11.61 1.41
C ILE A 317 1.74 -11.56 2.68
N GLN A 318 1.16 -12.70 3.05
CA GLN A 318 0.49 -12.87 4.32
C GLN A 318 1.40 -13.69 5.26
N PRO A 319 1.50 -13.34 6.55
CA PRO A 319 2.25 -14.13 7.50
C PRO A 319 1.64 -15.52 7.69
N HIS A 320 2.48 -16.55 7.76
CA HIS A 320 2.03 -17.94 7.86
C HIS A 320 1.17 -18.20 9.10
N ASP A 321 1.58 -17.66 10.25
CA ASP A 321 0.92 -17.83 11.55
C ASP A 321 0.18 -16.55 12.02
N GLY A 322 -0.04 -15.58 11.13
CA GLY A 322 -0.63 -14.28 11.46
C GLY A 322 0.35 -13.27 12.11
N VAL A 323 1.31 -13.74 12.90
CA VAL A 323 2.39 -12.93 13.50
C VAL A 323 3.58 -12.78 12.55
N PRO A 324 4.38 -11.69 12.63
CA PRO A 324 5.56 -11.54 11.78
C PRO A 324 6.67 -12.46 12.29
N GLY A 325 6.84 -13.63 11.67
CA GLY A 325 7.92 -14.56 11.97
C GLY A 325 9.22 -14.26 11.21
N PRO A 326 10.34 -14.86 11.63
CA PRO A 326 11.60 -14.83 10.86
C PRO A 326 11.44 -15.30 9.42
N ASP A 327 10.67 -16.38 9.21
CA ASP A 327 10.47 -16.98 7.89
C ASP A 327 9.65 -16.04 6.98
N ASP A 328 8.65 -15.34 7.52
CA ASP A 328 7.88 -14.33 6.77
C ASP A 328 8.77 -13.14 6.36
N MET A 329 9.70 -12.73 7.23
CA MET A 329 10.65 -11.66 6.92
C MET A 329 11.70 -12.12 5.90
N ASP A 330 12.15 -13.37 5.94
CA ASP A 330 13.03 -13.97 4.94
C ASP A 330 12.30 -14.13 3.59
N GLU A 331 11.02 -14.53 3.59
CA GLU A 331 10.19 -14.58 2.38
C GLU A 331 10.07 -13.18 1.76
N LEU A 332 9.68 -12.19 2.56
CA LEU A 332 9.56 -10.79 2.13
C LEU A 332 10.89 -10.24 1.57
N LEU A 333 12.02 -10.64 2.15
CA LEU A 333 13.35 -10.26 1.66
C LEU A 333 13.70 -10.97 0.35
N SER A 334 13.37 -12.25 0.21
CA SER A 334 13.77 -13.09 -0.93
C SER A 334 13.01 -12.81 -2.23
N ARG A 335 11.78 -12.28 -2.15
CA ARG A 335 10.99 -11.92 -3.35
C ARG A 335 11.61 -10.82 -4.20
N ARG A 336 12.56 -10.07 -3.63
CA ARG A 336 13.16 -8.92 -4.29
C ARG A 336 14.67 -8.86 -4.12
N ARG A 337 15.34 -8.45 -5.19
CA ARG A 337 16.80 -8.28 -5.18
C ARG A 337 17.14 -6.93 -4.57
N GLY A 338 18.24 -6.88 -3.81
CA GLY A 338 18.83 -5.61 -3.39
C GLY A 338 17.98 -4.79 -2.40
N THR A 339 17.14 -5.46 -1.60
CA THR A 339 16.46 -4.87 -0.45
C THR A 339 17.38 -3.95 0.35
N LYS A 340 17.02 -2.66 0.48
CA LYS A 340 17.83 -1.67 1.22
C LYS A 340 17.29 -1.38 2.61
N LEU A 341 15.97 -1.43 2.79
CA LEU A 341 15.34 -1.14 4.08
C LEU A 341 13.96 -1.79 4.24
N PHE A 342 13.54 -1.94 5.49
CA PHE A 342 12.16 -2.20 5.90
C PHE A 342 11.57 -0.97 6.60
N LEU A 343 10.27 -0.76 6.44
CA LEU A 343 9.48 0.18 7.23
C LEU A 343 8.37 -0.59 7.92
N ALA A 344 8.24 -0.40 9.22
CA ALA A 344 7.21 -1.06 10.01
C ALA A 344 6.68 -0.14 11.10
N HIS A 345 5.40 -0.31 11.46
CA HIS A 345 4.87 0.34 12.63
C HIS A 345 5.66 -0.11 13.89
N PRO A 346 5.97 0.77 14.86
CA PRO A 346 6.72 0.39 16.07
C PRO A 346 6.15 -0.83 16.80
N ARG A 347 4.82 -1.00 16.79
CA ARG A 347 4.14 -2.18 17.34
C ARG A 347 4.42 -3.47 16.56
N ALA A 348 4.57 -3.39 15.23
CA ALA A 348 4.95 -4.52 14.39
C ALA A 348 6.43 -4.89 14.60
N ILE A 349 7.33 -3.90 14.72
CA ILE A 349 8.74 -4.13 15.09
C ILE A 349 8.82 -4.85 16.45
N ALA A 350 8.02 -4.40 17.43
CA ALA A 350 7.95 -5.05 18.73
C ALA A 350 7.37 -6.48 18.64
N ALA A 351 6.38 -6.73 17.76
CA ALA A 351 5.84 -8.07 17.52
C ALA A 351 6.88 -9.01 16.93
N PHE A 352 7.62 -8.55 15.93
CA PHE A 352 8.73 -9.30 15.34
C PHE A 352 9.81 -9.60 16.39
N GLY A 353 10.19 -8.60 17.20
CA GLY A 353 11.13 -8.79 18.32
C GLY A 353 10.68 -9.85 19.33
N ARG A 354 9.37 -9.98 19.60
CA ARG A 354 8.84 -11.06 20.45
C ARG A 354 9.00 -12.44 19.80
N GLU A 355 8.72 -12.54 18.50
CA GLU A 355 8.88 -13.80 17.76
C GLU A 355 10.36 -14.23 17.65
N LEU A 356 11.29 -13.27 17.59
CA LEU A 356 12.73 -13.53 17.69
C LEU A 356 13.12 -14.01 19.09
N ASN A 357 12.69 -13.33 20.14
CA ASN A 357 12.97 -13.72 21.53
C ASN A 357 12.45 -15.13 21.85
N LYS A 358 11.26 -15.46 21.38
CA LYS A 358 10.65 -16.80 21.52
C LYS A 358 11.50 -17.90 20.88
N ARG A 359 12.23 -17.58 19.83
CA ARG A 359 13.14 -18.48 19.10
C ARG A 359 14.60 -18.36 19.56
N GLY A 360 14.88 -17.53 20.56
CA GLY A 360 16.25 -17.30 21.05
C GLY A 360 17.15 -16.54 20.05
N LEU A 361 16.55 -15.79 19.13
CA LEU A 361 17.27 -15.02 18.11
C LEU A 361 17.46 -13.57 18.59
N VAL A 362 18.65 -13.02 18.41
CA VAL A 362 18.96 -11.62 18.70
C VAL A 362 19.30 -10.92 17.38
N PRO A 363 18.54 -9.92 16.95
CA PRO A 363 18.83 -9.20 15.71
C PRO A 363 20.07 -8.32 15.90
N GLU A 364 20.86 -8.18 14.84
CA GLU A 364 21.96 -7.21 14.79
C GLU A 364 21.40 -5.78 14.75
N THR A 365 22.19 -4.81 15.20
CA THR A 365 21.81 -3.39 15.17
C THR A 365 22.84 -2.56 14.42
N LEU A 366 22.38 -1.63 13.58
CA LEU A 366 23.22 -0.64 12.90
C LEU A 366 23.03 0.74 13.54
N ASP A 367 24.11 1.52 13.63
CA ASP A 367 24.03 2.93 14.02
C ASP A 367 23.78 3.78 12.78
N ILE A 368 22.61 4.42 12.72
CA ILE A 368 22.21 5.30 11.63
C ILE A 368 21.77 6.62 12.23
N ALA A 369 22.50 7.69 11.90
CA ALA A 369 22.26 9.04 12.42
C ALA A 369 22.16 9.09 13.97
N GLY A 370 22.98 8.31 14.68
CA GLY A 370 23.01 8.25 16.14
C GLY A 370 21.92 7.38 16.77
N ASN A 371 21.15 6.63 15.96
CA ASN A 371 20.11 5.72 16.43
C ASN A 371 20.52 4.27 16.17
N ARG A 372 20.36 3.39 17.18
CA ARG A 372 20.54 1.95 17.00
C ARG A 372 19.28 1.34 16.41
N ILE A 373 19.33 1.05 15.12
CA ILE A 373 18.22 0.48 14.35
C ILE A 373 18.39 -1.04 14.27
N PRO A 374 17.36 -1.84 14.64
CA PRO A 374 17.41 -3.28 14.49
C PRO A 374 17.46 -3.67 13.01
N THR A 375 18.12 -4.78 12.71
CA THR A 375 18.26 -5.28 11.35
C THR A 375 17.80 -6.72 11.24
N TRP A 376 17.42 -7.11 10.03
CA TRP A 376 17.19 -8.49 9.66
C TRP A 376 18.03 -8.82 8.43
N ARG A 377 18.93 -9.81 8.55
CA ARG A 377 19.88 -10.20 7.48
C ARG A 377 20.69 -9.01 6.93
N GLY A 378 21.11 -8.10 7.79
CA GLY A 378 21.88 -6.90 7.41
C GLY A 378 21.03 -5.74 6.87
N VAL A 379 19.71 -5.88 6.78
CA VAL A 379 18.80 -4.84 6.29
C VAL A 379 18.13 -4.14 7.49
N PRO A 380 18.22 -2.80 7.60
CA PRO A 380 17.62 -2.05 8.71
C PRO A 380 16.08 -2.04 8.66
N ILE A 381 15.47 -2.12 9.85
CA ILE A 381 14.03 -2.02 10.05
C ILE A 381 13.71 -0.67 10.72
N PHE A 382 13.26 0.29 9.92
CA PHE A 382 12.95 1.63 10.39
C PHE A 382 11.52 1.74 10.95
N PRO A 383 11.35 2.40 12.12
CA PRO A 383 10.02 2.68 12.66
C PRO A 383 9.31 3.77 11.83
N CYS A 384 8.10 3.48 11.39
CA CYS A 384 7.20 4.44 10.74
C CYS A 384 5.82 4.38 11.39
N ASN A 385 5.44 5.43 12.12
CA ASN A 385 4.12 5.51 12.78
C ASN A 385 2.98 5.84 11.81
N LYS A 386 3.28 6.08 10.53
CA LYS A 386 2.27 6.38 9.49
C LYS A 386 1.66 5.13 8.87
N ILE A 387 2.29 3.96 9.07
CA ILE A 387 1.70 2.67 8.69
C ILE A 387 0.54 2.38 9.65
N PRO A 388 -0.69 2.14 9.15
CA PRO A 388 -1.87 2.03 9.99
C PRO A 388 -1.82 0.77 10.85
N VAL A 389 -2.46 0.85 12.01
CA VAL A 389 -2.82 -0.31 12.83
C VAL A 389 -4.34 -0.38 12.84
N THR A 390 -4.89 -1.46 12.30
CA THR A 390 -6.34 -1.66 12.19
C THR A 390 -6.99 -1.91 13.55
N GLU A 391 -8.31 -1.83 13.61
CA GLU A 391 -9.09 -2.21 14.81
C GLU A 391 -8.87 -3.69 15.19
N ALA A 392 -8.67 -4.55 14.18
CA ALA A 392 -8.30 -5.95 14.35
C ALA A 392 -6.87 -6.14 14.92
N ARG A 393 -6.16 -5.05 15.23
CA ARG A 393 -4.76 -5.03 15.71
C ARG A 393 -3.81 -5.71 14.73
N THR A 394 -4.06 -5.54 13.45
CA THR A 394 -3.14 -5.90 12.37
C THR A 394 -2.46 -4.66 11.80
N SER A 395 -1.28 -4.83 11.22
CA SER A 395 -0.53 -3.77 10.56
C SER A 395 0.21 -4.35 9.34
N SER A 396 1.09 -3.56 8.73
CA SER A 396 1.87 -3.98 7.58
C SER A 396 3.37 -3.75 7.80
N ILE A 397 4.20 -4.54 7.14
CA ILE A 397 5.65 -4.31 7.05
C ILE A 397 5.98 -4.10 5.58
N ILE A 398 6.48 -2.92 5.26
CA ILE A 398 6.94 -2.56 3.92
C ILE A 398 8.41 -2.90 3.81
N ALA A 399 8.79 -3.34 2.62
CA ALA A 399 10.12 -3.73 2.32
C ALA A 399 10.46 -3.17 0.93
N MET A 400 11.53 -2.37 0.81
CA MET A 400 11.86 -1.69 -0.46
C MET A 400 13.33 -1.83 -0.90
N ARG A 401 13.52 -1.90 -2.21
CA ARG A 401 14.72 -1.47 -2.94
C ARG A 401 14.53 0.01 -3.28
N THR A 402 15.56 0.84 -3.19
CA THR A 402 15.45 2.29 -3.41
C THR A 402 16.44 2.78 -4.45
N GLY A 403 16.10 3.88 -5.13
CA GLY A 403 16.98 4.57 -6.08
C GLY A 403 16.66 4.28 -7.54
N GLU A 404 16.94 5.25 -8.41
CA GLU A 404 16.64 5.16 -9.85
C GLU A 404 17.56 4.16 -10.57
N GLU A 405 18.86 4.18 -10.26
CA GLU A 405 19.87 3.27 -10.84
C GLU A 405 19.56 1.80 -10.55
N ASP A 406 19.10 1.52 -9.32
CA ASP A 406 18.73 0.19 -8.85
C ASP A 406 17.30 -0.21 -9.30
N GLN A 407 16.59 0.62 -10.10
CA GLN A 407 15.18 0.42 -10.45
C GLN A 407 14.34 0.17 -9.19
N GLY A 408 14.50 1.03 -8.19
CA GLY A 408 13.86 0.92 -6.90
C GLY A 408 12.63 1.82 -6.77
N VAL A 409 12.26 2.09 -5.51
CA VAL A 409 11.31 3.13 -5.14
C VAL A 409 12.05 4.47 -5.06
N ILE A 410 11.45 5.51 -5.62
CA ILE A 410 11.95 6.88 -5.59
C ILE A 410 10.87 7.85 -5.11
N GLY A 411 11.31 8.91 -4.44
CA GLY A 411 10.49 10.08 -4.14
C GLY A 411 10.57 11.07 -5.29
N LEU A 412 9.47 11.72 -5.61
CA LEU A 412 9.40 12.75 -6.64
C LEU A 412 9.21 14.10 -5.96
N ARG A 413 9.99 15.09 -6.38
CA ARG A 413 9.89 16.45 -5.86
C ARG A 413 9.99 17.48 -6.98
N ALA A 414 9.36 18.62 -6.80
CA ALA A 414 9.52 19.76 -7.70
C ALA A 414 10.83 20.48 -7.37
N GLN A 415 11.44 21.06 -8.40
CA GLN A 415 12.65 21.86 -8.28
C GLN A 415 12.42 23.24 -8.90
N GLY A 416 12.96 24.30 -8.27
CA GLY A 416 12.95 25.64 -8.84
C GLY A 416 11.62 26.37 -8.68
N ILE A 417 10.92 26.13 -7.57
CA ILE A 417 9.63 26.77 -7.29
C ILE A 417 9.87 28.21 -6.80
N PRO A 418 9.04 29.20 -7.16
CA PRO A 418 9.14 30.53 -6.58
C PRO A 418 8.92 30.52 -5.06
N ASP A 419 9.78 31.23 -4.33
CA ASP A 419 9.82 31.33 -2.87
C ASP A 419 10.11 29.98 -2.16
N GLU A 420 10.93 29.14 -2.79
CA GLU A 420 11.41 27.86 -2.26
C GLU A 420 12.39 28.07 -1.08
N ILE A 421 12.10 27.41 0.05
CA ILE A 421 12.94 27.43 1.26
C ILE A 421 13.75 26.15 1.37
N GLU A 422 13.13 25.02 1.04
CA GLU A 422 13.77 23.70 0.94
C GLU A 422 13.28 23.04 -0.36
N PRO A 423 13.99 22.05 -0.91
CA PRO A 423 13.54 21.36 -2.13
C PRO A 423 12.07 20.95 -2.04
N SER A 424 11.26 21.38 -3.01
CA SER A 424 9.81 21.15 -3.10
C SER A 424 8.93 21.88 -2.10
N LEU A 425 9.48 22.71 -1.21
CA LEU A 425 8.77 23.42 -0.15
C LEU A 425 8.90 24.94 -0.34
N SER A 426 7.77 25.61 -0.54
CA SER A 426 7.71 27.06 -0.71
C SER A 426 6.87 27.73 0.36
N VAL A 427 7.22 28.97 0.71
CA VAL A 427 6.45 29.82 1.63
C VAL A 427 6.23 31.17 1.00
N ARG A 428 4.97 31.49 0.67
CA ARG A 428 4.59 32.74 0.01
C ARG A 428 3.82 33.65 0.93
N PHE A 429 4.21 34.92 0.97
CA PHE A 429 3.44 35.96 1.65
C PHE A 429 2.21 36.33 0.80
N MET A 430 1.01 36.20 1.39
CA MET A 430 -0.26 36.46 0.71
C MET A 430 -0.82 37.87 0.98
N GLY A 431 -0.12 38.68 1.77
CA GLY A 431 -0.60 39.98 2.22
C GLY A 431 -1.14 40.00 3.65
N ILE A 432 -1.71 41.15 4.01
CA ILE A 432 -2.31 41.44 5.32
C ILE A 432 -3.77 41.80 5.08
N ASN A 433 -4.70 41.21 5.85
CA ASN A 433 -6.12 41.54 5.74
C ASN A 433 -6.51 42.79 6.56
N GLU A 434 -7.76 43.23 6.44
CA GLU A 434 -8.33 44.38 7.18
C GLU A 434 -8.27 44.22 8.71
N GLN A 435 -8.11 42.99 9.21
CA GLN A 435 -7.98 42.68 10.64
C GLN A 435 -6.52 42.63 11.10
N ALA A 436 -5.58 43.11 10.28
CA ALA A 436 -4.15 43.08 10.56
C ALA A 436 -3.59 41.66 10.79
N ILE A 437 -4.10 40.68 10.05
CA ILE A 437 -3.60 39.30 10.03
C ILE A 437 -2.74 39.10 8.79
N ILE A 438 -1.46 38.80 9.02
CA ILE A 438 -0.50 38.36 8.02
C ILE A 438 -0.82 36.91 7.62
N LYS A 439 -0.86 36.64 6.31
CA LYS A 439 -1.08 35.30 5.78
C LYS A 439 0.16 34.81 5.03
N TYR A 440 0.63 33.61 5.38
CA TYR A 440 1.64 32.88 4.62
C TYR A 440 1.04 31.59 4.06
N LEU A 441 1.20 31.34 2.77
CA LEU A 441 0.90 30.07 2.14
C LEU A 441 2.13 29.19 2.17
N VAL A 442 2.07 28.07 2.88
CA VAL A 442 3.12 27.04 2.91
C VAL A 442 2.68 25.91 2.00
N THR A 443 3.48 25.56 1.00
CA THR A 443 3.15 24.54 0.00
C THR A 443 4.29 23.57 -0.18
N ALA A 444 3.99 22.27 -0.14
CA ALA A 444 4.91 21.19 -0.45
C ALA A 444 4.37 20.36 -1.64
N TYR A 445 5.23 20.13 -2.63
CA TYR A 445 4.94 19.27 -3.78
C TYR A 445 5.65 17.93 -3.58
N TYR A 446 4.99 16.81 -3.81
CA TYR A 446 5.64 15.51 -3.68
C TYR A 446 4.83 14.40 -4.34
N SER A 447 5.50 13.32 -4.69
CA SER A 447 4.87 12.04 -5.06
C SER A 447 5.89 10.91 -4.81
N ALA A 448 5.49 9.67 -5.06
CA ALA A 448 6.39 8.51 -5.03
C ALA A 448 6.14 7.65 -6.25
N ALA A 449 7.21 7.08 -6.81
CA ALA A 449 7.13 6.15 -7.92
C ALA A 449 7.83 4.83 -7.55
N VAL A 450 7.15 3.73 -7.85
CA VAL A 450 7.72 2.38 -7.81
C VAL A 450 8.11 2.06 -9.24
N LEU A 451 9.41 1.98 -9.54
CA LEU A 451 9.87 1.87 -10.93
C LEU A 451 9.54 0.51 -11.55
N VAL A 452 9.68 -0.56 -10.78
CA VAL A 452 9.34 -1.93 -11.17
C VAL A 452 8.61 -2.67 -10.05
N PRO A 453 7.72 -3.63 -10.37
CA PRO A 453 6.96 -4.41 -9.39
C PRO A 453 7.77 -4.95 -8.22
N ASP A 454 8.91 -5.60 -8.50
CA ASP A 454 9.75 -6.26 -7.49
C ASP A 454 10.52 -5.27 -6.59
N ALA A 455 10.43 -3.96 -6.82
CA ALA A 455 11.11 -2.98 -5.98
C ALA A 455 10.45 -2.81 -4.59
N LEU A 456 9.16 -3.15 -4.48
CA LEU A 456 8.34 -2.92 -3.28
C LEU A 456 7.59 -4.20 -2.91
N GLY A 457 7.74 -4.64 -1.67
CA GLY A 457 6.97 -5.75 -1.10
C GLY A 457 6.29 -5.34 0.20
N VAL A 458 5.16 -5.96 0.49
CA VAL A 458 4.37 -5.67 1.71
C VAL A 458 3.95 -6.99 2.37
N LEU A 459 4.34 -7.19 3.62
CA LEU A 459 3.74 -8.20 4.49
C LEU A 459 2.49 -7.59 5.12
N GLU A 460 1.33 -8.12 4.80
CA GLU A 460 0.02 -7.63 5.21
C GLU A 460 -0.54 -8.37 6.43
N ASN A 461 -1.56 -7.79 7.05
CA ASN A 461 -2.32 -8.40 8.15
C ASN A 461 -1.46 -8.92 9.31
N VAL A 462 -0.33 -8.28 9.55
CA VAL A 462 0.62 -8.65 10.60
C VAL A 462 0.00 -8.39 11.97
N GLU A 463 -0.27 -9.44 12.73
CA GLU A 463 -0.80 -9.34 14.09
C GLU A 463 0.21 -8.65 15.01
N VAL A 464 -0.17 -7.48 15.54
CA VAL A 464 0.66 -6.75 16.51
C VAL A 464 0.20 -6.93 17.97
N GLY A 465 -0.98 -7.52 18.17
CA GLY A 465 -1.73 -7.50 19.41
C GLY A 465 -1.63 -8.73 20.33
N ARG A 466 -0.96 -9.81 19.93
CA ARG A 466 -0.88 -11.04 20.72
C ARG A 466 0.25 -10.94 21.76
N TRP A 467 -0.11 -10.70 23.01
CA TRP A 467 0.77 -10.83 24.17
C TRP A 467 0.48 -12.21 24.75
N ARG A 468 1.43 -13.13 24.65
CA ARG A 468 1.37 -14.46 25.29
C ARG A 468 2.48 -14.58 26.29
#